data_AF-Q6R575-F1
#
_entry.id   AF-Q6R575-F1
#
_cell.length_a   1.000
_cell.length_b   1.000
_cell.length_c   1.000
_cell.angle_alpha   90.00
_cell.angle_beta   90.00
_cell.angle_gamma   90.00
#
_symmetry.space_group_name_H-M   'P 1'
#
loop_
_entity.id
_entity.type
_entity.pdbx_description
1 polymer ?
#
loop_
_entity_poly.entity_id
_entity_poly.type
_entity_poly.pdbx_seq_one_letter_code
_entity_poly.pdbx_strand_id
1 'polypeptide(L)'
;MEELYELFSTENVEKWEKEITRKEQLRTYGKLGGRPLIGDSKKTEKITIRLSPMEKKQIKEKAEKSKLSLPEFFRRSAMGKPLPNADRNKVLLEYRTNFKRLSNFFSSSIWSKEERTKFKEEISHLISKIEQSL
;
A
#
# COMPACT_ATOMS: atom_id res chain seq x y z
N MET A 1 -59.40 -2.05 29.81
CA MET A 1 -58.42 -2.09 30.92
C MET A 1 -57.42 -3.24 30.72
N GLU A 2 -57.84 -4.42 30.24
CA GLU A 2 -56.91 -5.52 29.89
C GLU A 2 -56.00 -5.21 28.70
N GLU A 3 -56.51 -4.62 27.62
CA GLU A 3 -55.69 -4.25 26.44
C GLU A 3 -54.56 -3.26 26.75
N LEU A 4 -54.77 -2.37 27.73
CA LEU A 4 -53.73 -1.42 28.18
C LEU A 4 -52.66 -2.12 29.02
N TYR A 5 -53.03 -3.12 29.82
CA TYR A 5 -52.06 -3.90 30.60
C TYR A 5 -51.17 -4.77 29.70
N GLU A 6 -51.72 -5.27 28.60
CA GLU A 6 -50.98 -6.06 27.62
C GLU A 6 -50.00 -5.19 26.82
N LEU A 7 -50.37 -3.94 26.52
CA LEU A 7 -49.53 -2.96 25.83
C LEU A 7 -48.35 -2.47 26.70
N PHE A 8 -48.56 -2.34 28.02
CA PHE A 8 -47.54 -1.98 29.01
C PHE A 8 -46.93 -3.20 29.72
N SER A 9 -47.11 -4.41 29.17
CA SER A 9 -46.42 -5.59 29.68
C SER A 9 -44.91 -5.39 29.56
N THR A 10 -44.17 -5.82 30.58
CA THR A 10 -42.71 -5.66 30.66
C THR A 10 -41.99 -6.22 29.44
N GLU A 11 -42.49 -7.30 28.85
CA GLU A 11 -41.97 -7.91 27.62
C GLU A 11 -42.14 -7.01 26.39
N ASN A 12 -43.25 -6.28 26.29
CA ASN A 12 -43.48 -5.36 25.19
C ASN A 12 -42.59 -4.12 25.33
N VAL A 13 -42.49 -3.54 26.54
CA VAL A 13 -41.60 -2.40 26.81
C VAL A 13 -40.14 -2.75 26.47
N GLU A 14 -39.66 -3.93 26.86
CA GLU A 14 -38.31 -4.39 26.50
C GLU A 14 -38.11 -4.54 24.98
N LYS A 15 -39.12 -5.04 24.25
CA LYS A 15 -39.05 -5.13 22.79
C LYS A 15 -38.93 -3.74 22.16
N TRP A 16 -39.70 -2.76 22.65
CA TRP A 16 -39.63 -1.38 22.19
C TRP A 16 -38.26 -0.74 22.46
N GLU A 17 -37.68 -0.95 23.63
CA GLU A 17 -36.34 -0.45 23.99
C GLU A 17 -35.23 -1.06 23.13
N LYS A 18 -35.31 -2.37 22.86
CA LYS A 18 -34.38 -3.08 21.95
C LYS A 18 -34.49 -2.55 20.52
N GLU A 19 -35.70 -2.25 20.06
CA GLU A 19 -35.97 -1.68 18.72
C GLU A 19 -35.40 -0.27 18.58
N ILE A 20 -35.54 0.58 19.62
CA ILE A 20 -34.97 1.93 19.67
C ILE A 20 -33.45 1.86 19.65
N THR A 21 -32.86 1.02 20.50
CA THR A 21 -31.40 0.85 20.59
C THR A 21 -30.83 0.34 19.25
N ARG A 22 -31.49 -0.62 18.60
CA ARG A 22 -31.12 -1.11 17.27
C ARG A 22 -31.18 0.00 16.21
N LYS A 23 -32.20 0.86 16.24
CA LYS A 23 -32.31 1.99 15.30
C LYS A 23 -31.22 3.05 15.53
N GLU A 24 -30.85 3.32 16.78
CA GLU A 24 -29.72 4.21 17.11
C GLU A 24 -28.37 3.62 16.69
N GLN A 25 -28.16 2.32 16.90
CA GLN A 25 -27.00 1.60 16.40
C GLN A 25 -26.94 1.64 14.86
N LEU A 26 -28.04 1.42 14.16
CA LEU A 26 -28.07 1.53 12.69
C LEU A 26 -27.81 2.97 12.19
N ARG A 27 -28.24 4.00 12.93
CA ARG A 27 -27.93 5.41 12.64
C ARG A 27 -26.44 5.76 12.81
N THR A 28 -25.77 5.12 13.77
CA THR A 28 -24.35 5.34 14.07
C THR A 28 -23.47 4.47 13.17
N TYR A 29 -23.72 3.16 13.09
CA TYR A 29 -22.96 2.21 12.27
C TYR A 29 -23.24 2.33 10.76
N GLY A 30 -24.45 2.72 10.35
CA GLY A 30 -24.81 2.90 8.93
C GLY A 30 -24.05 4.03 8.21
N LYS A 31 -23.38 4.91 8.96
CA LYS A 31 -22.53 5.99 8.42
C LYS A 31 -21.06 5.58 8.22
N LEU A 32 -20.65 4.39 8.67
CA LEU A 32 -19.27 3.90 8.50
C LEU A 32 -19.00 3.27 7.12
N GLY A 33 -20.01 3.13 6.25
CA GLY A 33 -19.89 2.54 4.92
C GLY A 33 -19.26 3.43 3.83
N GLY A 34 -18.59 4.53 4.20
CA GLY A 34 -17.91 5.42 3.27
C GLY A 34 -16.41 5.11 3.15
N ARG A 35 -15.84 5.28 1.95
CA ARG A 35 -14.37 5.31 1.80
C ARG A 35 -13.83 6.46 2.65
N PRO A 36 -12.95 6.22 3.65
CA PRO A 36 -12.39 7.29 4.44
C PRO A 36 -11.69 8.30 3.51
N LEU A 37 -12.09 9.57 3.63
CA LEU A 37 -11.38 10.67 3.00
C LEU A 37 -10.02 10.78 3.70
N ILE A 38 -8.98 10.24 3.07
CA ILE A 38 -7.61 10.39 3.54
C ILE A 38 -7.30 11.90 3.54
N GLY A 39 -7.24 12.49 4.73
CA GLY A 39 -7.01 13.92 4.97
C GLY A 39 -5.73 14.46 4.28
N ASP A 40 -5.71 15.78 4.06
CA ASP A 40 -4.65 16.63 3.47
C ASP A 40 -4.00 16.20 2.15
N SER A 41 -4.45 15.12 1.54
CA SER A 41 -3.89 14.62 0.27
C SER A 41 -4.37 15.37 -0.99
N LYS A 42 -5.30 16.32 -0.84
CA LYS A 42 -5.85 17.08 -1.96
C LYS A 42 -4.89 18.18 -2.39
N LYS A 43 -4.38 18.07 -3.61
CA LYS A 43 -3.55 19.11 -4.26
C LYS A 43 -4.44 20.26 -4.73
N THR A 44 -4.72 21.22 -3.85
CA THR A 44 -5.61 22.37 -4.12
C THR A 44 -4.84 23.61 -4.59
N GLU A 45 -3.60 23.77 -4.14
CA GLU A 45 -2.79 24.95 -4.45
C GLU A 45 -2.10 24.86 -5.83
N LYS A 46 -2.02 25.99 -6.53
CA LYS A 46 -1.40 26.11 -7.85
C LYS A 46 -0.20 27.05 -7.80
N ILE A 47 0.92 26.59 -8.35
CA ILE A 47 2.13 27.38 -8.58
C ILE A 47 2.30 27.57 -10.09
N THR A 48 2.54 28.81 -10.52
CA THR A 48 2.83 29.14 -11.93
C THR A 48 4.22 29.76 -12.01
N ILE A 49 5.07 29.23 -12.90
CA ILE A 49 6.47 29.65 -13.07
C ILE A 49 6.69 30.04 -14.53
N ARG A 50 7.40 31.15 -14.75
CA ARG A 50 7.86 31.55 -16.08
C ARG A 50 9.19 30.87 -16.36
N LEU A 51 9.31 30.26 -17.54
CA LEU A 51 10.50 29.54 -17.98
C LEU A 51 10.91 30.03 -19.37
N SER A 52 12.21 30.02 -19.63
CA SER A 52 12.74 30.18 -20.98
C SER A 52 12.33 28.99 -21.86
N PRO A 53 12.21 29.17 -23.20
CA PRO A 53 11.93 28.08 -24.12
C PRO A 53 12.93 26.91 -23.99
N MET A 54 14.21 27.21 -23.74
CA MET A 54 15.25 26.18 -23.58
C MET A 54 15.07 25.39 -22.28
N GLU A 55 14.80 26.08 -21.17
CA GLU A 55 14.56 25.45 -19.86
C GLU A 55 13.34 24.53 -19.92
N LYS A 56 12.25 25.01 -20.54
CA LYS A 56 11.03 24.22 -20.72
C LYS A 56 11.30 22.92 -21.50
N LYS A 57 12.11 22.98 -22.56
CA LYS A 57 12.49 21.81 -23.35
C LYS A 57 13.29 20.80 -22.50
N GLN A 58 14.31 21.27 -21.79
CA GLN A 58 15.15 20.42 -20.94
C GLN A 58 14.35 19.73 -19.83
N ILE A 59 13.43 20.44 -19.17
CA ILE A 59 12.59 19.87 -18.11
C ILE A 59 11.65 18.80 -18.71
N LYS A 60 11.09 19.05 -19.90
CA LYS A 60 10.22 18.09 -20.58
C LYS A 60 10.98 16.81 -20.94
N GLU A 61 12.17 16.93 -21.51
CA GLU A 61 13.03 15.77 -21.83
C GLU A 61 13.40 14.96 -20.59
N LYS A 62 13.77 15.63 -19.48
CA LYS A 62 14.07 14.95 -18.21
C LYS A 62 12.86 14.24 -17.62
N ALA A 63 11.67 14.84 -17.72
CA ALA A 63 10.42 14.22 -17.28
C ALA A 63 10.07 12.97 -18.10
N GLU A 64 10.22 13.04 -19.43
CA GLU A 64 10.00 11.92 -20.36
C GLU A 64 10.95 10.76 -20.07
N LYS A 65 12.25 11.02 -19.90
CA LYS A 65 13.25 10.00 -19.51
C LYS A 65 12.88 9.31 -18.19
N SER A 66 12.32 10.06 -17.25
CA SER A 66 11.90 9.54 -15.95
C SER A 66 10.53 8.86 -15.97
N LYS A 67 9.84 8.82 -17.13
CA LYS A 67 8.46 8.32 -17.28
C LYS A 67 7.48 8.96 -16.30
N LEU A 68 7.67 10.25 -15.99
CA LEU A 68 6.82 11.03 -15.08
C LEU A 68 6.08 12.13 -15.83
N SER A 69 4.88 12.49 -15.36
CA SER A 69 4.22 13.71 -15.83
C SER A 69 5.02 14.94 -15.38
N LEU A 70 5.00 16.01 -16.19
CA LEU A 70 5.73 17.24 -15.89
C LEU A 70 5.45 17.80 -14.47
N PRO A 71 4.19 17.83 -13.98
CA PRO A 71 3.91 18.28 -12.61
C PRO A 71 4.46 17.33 -11.54
N GLU A 72 4.48 16.03 -11.78
CA GLU A 72 5.00 15.05 -10.83
C GLU A 72 6.53 15.09 -10.78
N PHE A 73 7.18 15.22 -11.93
CA PHE A 73 8.61 15.43 -12.04
C PHE A 73 9.05 16.69 -11.29
N PHE A 74 8.32 17.81 -11.48
CA PHE A 74 8.60 19.07 -10.79
C PHE A 74 8.46 18.92 -9.27
N ARG A 75 7.36 18.33 -8.78
CA ARG A 75 7.15 18.10 -7.35
C ARG A 75 8.22 17.22 -6.73
N ARG A 76 8.58 16.12 -7.38
CA ARG A 76 9.62 15.22 -6.86
C ARG A 76 10.97 15.91 -6.78
N SER A 77 11.32 16.66 -7.83
CA SER A 77 12.57 17.42 -7.87
C SER A 77 12.60 18.50 -6.77
N ALA A 78 11.51 19.25 -6.59
CA ALA A 78 11.41 20.30 -5.58
C ALA A 78 11.40 19.74 -4.13
N MET A 79 10.85 18.55 -3.92
CA MET A 79 10.81 17.88 -2.61
C MET A 79 12.01 16.95 -2.35
N GLY A 80 13.01 16.91 -3.25
CA GLY A 80 14.16 16.00 -3.12
C GLY A 80 13.78 14.50 -3.15
N LYS A 81 12.62 14.15 -3.69
CA LYS A 81 12.17 12.75 -3.79
C LYS A 81 12.89 12.07 -4.94
N PRO A 82 13.34 10.82 -4.77
CA PRO A 82 14.05 10.10 -5.82
C PRO A 82 13.16 9.90 -7.06
N LEU A 83 13.77 10.09 -8.22
CA LEU A 83 13.15 9.78 -9.50
C LEU A 83 13.08 8.26 -9.67
N PRO A 84 11.96 7.72 -10.19
CA PRO A 84 11.85 6.29 -10.44
C PRO A 84 12.84 5.89 -11.54
N ASN A 85 13.79 5.03 -11.20
CA ASN A 85 14.69 4.42 -12.18
C ASN A 85 14.08 3.09 -12.64
N ALA A 86 13.52 3.09 -13.86
CA ALA A 86 12.82 1.93 -14.41
C ALA A 86 13.72 0.70 -14.52
N ASP A 87 14.98 0.88 -14.88
CA ASP A 87 15.93 -0.21 -15.07
C ASP A 87 16.32 -0.83 -13.73
N ARG A 88 16.61 0.00 -12.72
CA ARG A 88 16.86 -0.46 -11.36
C ARG A 88 15.65 -1.22 -10.81
N ASN A 89 14.44 -0.70 -11.03
CA ASN A 89 13.21 -1.33 -10.55
C ASN A 89 12.98 -2.70 -11.20
N LYS A 90 13.29 -2.85 -12.49
CA LYS A 90 13.20 -4.14 -13.19
C LYS A 90 14.14 -5.16 -12.57
N VAL A 91 15.41 -4.80 -12.36
CA VAL A 91 16.42 -5.65 -11.72
C VAL A 91 15.98 -6.06 -10.30
N LEU A 92 15.47 -5.12 -9.50
CA LEU A 92 14.97 -5.43 -8.15
C LEU A 92 13.76 -6.37 -8.17
N LEU A 93 12.88 -6.26 -9.17
CA LEU A 93 11.74 -7.15 -9.34
C LEU A 93 12.18 -8.58 -9.70
N GLU A 94 13.18 -8.71 -10.56
CA GLU A 94 13.80 -9.98 -10.93
C GLU A 94 14.43 -10.64 -9.69
N TYR A 95 15.22 -9.89 -8.92
CA TYR A 95 15.78 -10.39 -7.66
C TYR A 95 14.71 -10.83 -6.68
N ARG A 96 13.68 -10.01 -6.46
CA ARG A 96 12.54 -10.38 -5.59
C ARG A 96 11.92 -11.70 -6.02
N THR A 97 11.72 -11.90 -7.32
CA THR A 97 11.13 -13.12 -7.87
C THR A 97 12.02 -14.32 -7.61
N ASN A 98 13.34 -14.18 -7.84
CA ASN A 98 14.31 -15.23 -7.59
C ASN A 98 14.38 -15.59 -6.09
N PHE A 99 14.46 -14.61 -5.20
CA PHE A 99 14.44 -14.86 -3.75
C PHE A 99 13.13 -15.49 -3.28
N LYS A 100 11.99 -15.11 -3.86
CA LYS A 100 10.71 -15.76 -3.54
C LYS A 100 10.68 -17.22 -4.01
N ARG A 101 11.24 -17.52 -5.19
CA ARG A 101 11.38 -18.90 -5.69
C ARG A 101 12.27 -19.72 -4.77
N LEU A 102 13.41 -19.18 -4.36
CA LEU A 102 14.30 -19.81 -3.39
C LEU A 102 13.57 -20.06 -2.07
N SER A 103 12.89 -19.05 -1.52
CA SER A 103 12.09 -19.20 -0.30
C SER A 103 11.04 -20.31 -0.41
N ASN A 104 10.30 -20.35 -1.52
CA ASN A 104 9.31 -21.40 -1.76
C ASN A 104 9.98 -22.78 -1.87
N PHE A 105 11.14 -22.85 -2.51
CA PHE A 105 11.93 -24.07 -2.62
C PHE A 105 12.36 -24.58 -1.23
N PHE A 106 12.75 -23.68 -0.31
CA PHE A 106 13.04 -24.03 1.10
C PHE A 106 11.82 -24.50 1.89
N SER A 107 10.65 -23.89 1.64
CA SER A 107 9.41 -24.26 2.31
C SER A 107 8.81 -25.57 1.79
N SER A 108 9.25 -26.06 0.62
CA SER A 108 8.82 -27.37 0.14
C SER A 108 9.33 -28.48 1.07
N SER A 109 8.45 -29.41 1.43
CA SER A 109 8.74 -30.53 2.36
C SER A 109 9.63 -31.63 1.74
N ILE A 110 10.34 -31.30 0.66
CA ILE A 110 11.06 -32.27 -0.18
C ILE A 110 12.47 -32.58 0.38
N TRP A 111 12.96 -31.77 1.32
CA TRP A 111 14.36 -31.81 1.74
C TRP A 111 14.64 -32.69 2.95
N SER A 112 15.73 -33.47 2.88
CA SER A 112 16.35 -34.06 4.07
C SER A 112 17.12 -33.00 4.89
N LYS A 113 17.46 -33.33 6.14
CA LYS A 113 18.31 -32.47 6.99
C LYS A 113 19.71 -32.27 6.40
N GLU A 114 20.29 -33.29 5.76
CA GLU A 114 21.62 -33.19 5.16
C GLU A 114 21.62 -32.26 3.93
N GLU A 115 20.61 -32.38 3.07
CA GLU A 115 20.50 -31.55 1.86
C GLU A 115 20.34 -30.07 2.21
N ARG A 116 19.55 -29.75 3.23
CA ARG A 116 19.40 -28.36 3.73
C ARG A 116 20.73 -27.77 4.20
N THR A 117 21.57 -28.59 4.83
CA THR A 117 22.86 -28.14 5.37
C THR A 117 23.84 -27.85 4.24
N LYS A 118 23.98 -28.77 3.27
CA LYS A 118 24.83 -28.57 2.08
C LYS A 118 24.42 -27.34 1.27
N PHE A 119 23.12 -27.15 1.05
CA PHE A 119 22.64 -26.01 0.28
C PHE A 119 22.85 -24.67 1.02
N LYS A 120 22.76 -24.68 2.36
CA LYS A 120 23.08 -23.50 3.17
C LYS A 120 24.57 -23.13 3.04
N GLU A 121 25.46 -24.13 3.05
CA GLU A 121 26.90 -23.93 2.83
C GLU A 121 27.18 -23.35 1.43
N GLU A 122 26.54 -23.87 0.38
CA GLU A 122 26.69 -23.35 -0.98
C GLU A 122 26.22 -21.90 -1.11
N ILE A 123 25.09 -21.54 -0.49
CA ILE A 123 24.61 -20.14 -0.47
C ILE A 123 25.58 -19.24 0.28
N SER A 124 26.06 -19.65 1.46
CA SER A 124 27.03 -18.87 2.23
C SER A 124 28.33 -18.65 1.43
N HIS A 125 28.79 -19.66 0.70
CA HIS A 125 29.95 -19.55 -0.17
C HIS A 125 29.71 -18.67 -1.41
N LEU A 126 28.50 -18.68 -1.98
CA LEU A 126 28.12 -17.76 -3.06
C LEU A 126 28.07 -16.31 -2.57
N ILE A 127 27.51 -16.07 -1.38
CA ILE A 127 27.45 -14.72 -0.77
C ILE A 127 28.86 -14.18 -0.55
N SER A 128 29.76 -14.98 0.04
CA SER A 128 31.15 -14.53 0.28
C SER A 128 31.90 -14.23 -1.01
N LYS A 129 31.68 -15.00 -2.08
CA LYS A 129 32.23 -14.69 -3.42
C LYS A 129 31.69 -13.39 -4.00
N ILE A 130 30.41 -13.09 -3.82
CA ILE A 130 29.81 -11.83 -4.27
C ILE A 130 30.39 -10.65 -3.48
N GLU A 131 30.55 -10.79 -2.16
CA GLU A 131 31.15 -9.75 -1.30
C GLU A 131 32.61 -9.48 -1.65
N GLN A 132 33.38 -10.50 -2.07
CA GLN A 132 34.77 -10.34 -2.50
C GLN A 132 34.94 -9.75 -3.90
N SER A 133 33.90 -9.81 -4.74
CA SER A 133 33.96 -9.28 -6.12
C SER A 133 33.40 -7.85 -6.24
N LEU A 134 32.95 -7.26 -5.13
CA LEU A 134 32.38 -5.92 -5.01
C LEU A 134 33.41 -4.97 -4.41
#